data_AF-A0A6H1P720-F1
#
_entry.id   AF-A0A6H1P720-F1
#
_cell.length_a   1.000
_cell.length_b   1.000
_cell.length_c   1.000
_cell.angle_alpha   90.00
_cell.angle_beta   90.00
_cell.angle_gamma   90.00
#
_symmetry.space_group_name_H-M   'P 1'
#
loop_
_entity.id
_entity.type
_entity.pdbx_description
1 polymer ?
#
loop_
_entity_poly.entity_id
_entity_poly.type
_entity_poly.pdbx_seq_one_letter_code
_entity_poly.pdbx_strand_id
1 'polypeptide(L)'
;MMKMVEENARGGESRLLHLDDWKELDKFANHPLANHKFTYQAPSSKNVDKEIQRLTFFNYNNKPGVCFIDQFVYPETIEEAKYLRDLSHSMENDESVIELELPVGDLVVVNNIFWLHGRAAFDVNPNLNRELLRQRGRFNQ
;
A
#
# COMPACT_ATOMS: atom_id res chain seq x y z
N MET A 1 9.53 0.13 -8.31
CA MET A 1 10.70 0.05 -7.43
C MET A 1 11.72 -0.85 -8.10
N MET A 2 12.98 -0.45 -8.17
CA MET A 2 14.04 -1.20 -8.83
C MET A 2 15.01 -1.76 -7.79
N LYS A 3 15.47 -3.00 -7.99
CA LYS A 3 16.51 -3.62 -7.18
C LYS A 3 17.88 -3.28 -7.79
N MET A 4 18.67 -2.48 -7.08
CA MET A 4 20.00 -2.05 -7.55
C MET A 4 21.12 -2.98 -7.07
N VAL A 5 21.03 -3.43 -5.81
CA VAL A 5 22.00 -4.34 -5.18
C VAL A 5 21.25 -5.27 -4.23
N GLU A 6 21.68 -6.53 -4.16
CA GLU A 6 21.21 -7.53 -3.19
C GLU A 6 22.36 -8.46 -2.78
N GLU A 7 22.78 -8.39 -1.52
CA GLU A 7 23.81 -9.25 -0.94
C GLU A 7 23.35 -9.75 0.42
N ASN A 8 23.42 -11.06 0.63
CA ASN A 8 23.09 -11.74 1.90
C ASN A 8 21.65 -11.51 2.43
N ALA A 9 20.75 -10.99 1.61
CA ALA A 9 19.33 -10.88 1.93
C ALA A 9 18.62 -12.23 1.74
N ARG A 10 17.75 -12.58 2.69
CA ARG A 10 16.82 -13.72 2.59
C ARG A 10 15.43 -13.21 2.94
N GLY A 11 14.50 -13.33 2.00
CA GLY A 11 13.18 -12.71 2.11
C GLY A 11 13.13 -11.25 1.64
N GLY A 12 12.03 -10.57 1.98
CA GLY A 12 11.78 -9.16 1.70
C GLY A 12 11.41 -8.89 0.25
N GLU A 13 10.70 -9.86 -0.33
CA GLU A 13 9.98 -9.82 -1.60
C GLU A 13 9.01 -8.64 -1.63
N SER A 14 8.73 -8.14 -2.84
CA SER A 14 7.68 -7.14 -3.01
C SER A 14 6.33 -7.85 -2.83
N ARG A 15 5.51 -7.37 -1.90
CA ARG A 15 4.14 -7.88 -1.74
C ARG A 15 3.22 -7.06 -2.62
N LEU A 16 2.39 -7.69 -3.45
CA LEU A 16 1.46 -6.99 -4.33
C LEU A 16 0.07 -7.58 -4.20
N LEU A 17 -0.95 -6.74 -4.27
CA LEU A 17 -2.35 -7.14 -4.29
C LEU A 17 -3.09 -6.28 -5.31
N HIS A 18 -3.70 -6.91 -6.30
CA HIS A 18 -4.61 -6.26 -7.22
C HIS A 18 -6.00 -6.19 -6.59
N LEU A 19 -6.71 -5.07 -6.77
CA LEU A 19 -8.05 -4.92 -6.19
C LEU A 19 -9.04 -5.98 -6.68
N ASP A 20 -9.04 -6.31 -7.98
CA ASP A 20 -9.95 -7.34 -8.51
C ASP A 20 -9.70 -8.76 -7.94
N ASP A 21 -8.55 -8.99 -7.30
CA ASP A 21 -8.20 -10.29 -6.68
C ASP A 21 -8.46 -10.31 -5.15
N TRP A 22 -8.67 -9.15 -4.53
CA TRP A 22 -8.89 -9.05 -3.09
C TRP A 22 -10.30 -9.51 -2.71
N LYS A 23 -10.40 -10.63 -1.97
CA LYS A 23 -11.66 -11.35 -1.74
C LYS A 23 -12.68 -10.54 -0.94
N GLU A 24 -12.23 -9.70 -0.03
CA GLU A 24 -13.11 -8.88 0.81
C GLU A 24 -13.30 -7.45 0.27
N LEU A 25 -12.86 -7.14 -0.96
CA LEU A 25 -13.00 -5.80 -1.53
C LEU A 25 -14.45 -5.27 -1.43
N ASP A 26 -15.43 -6.08 -1.84
CA ASP A 26 -16.84 -5.67 -1.83
C ASP A 26 -17.36 -5.34 -0.43
N LYS A 27 -16.90 -6.05 0.60
CA LYS A 27 -17.27 -5.82 2.00
C LYS A 27 -16.82 -4.43 2.46
N PHE A 28 -15.60 -4.03 2.12
CA PHE A 28 -15.05 -2.75 2.53
C PHE A 28 -15.46 -1.60 1.61
N ALA A 29 -15.49 -1.81 0.29
CA ALA A 29 -15.86 -0.78 -0.67
C ALA A 29 -17.35 -0.36 -0.57
N ASN A 30 -18.23 -1.26 -0.10
CA ASN A 30 -19.64 -0.96 0.12
C ASN A 30 -19.99 -0.63 1.58
N HIS A 31 -18.99 -0.58 2.49
CA HIS A 31 -19.21 -0.20 3.88
C HIS A 31 -19.64 1.28 3.97
N PRO A 32 -20.49 1.70 4.93
CA PRO A 32 -20.85 3.12 5.11
C PRO A 32 -19.65 4.06 5.21
N LEU A 33 -18.58 3.62 5.90
CA LEU A 33 -17.33 4.37 6.03
C LEU A 33 -16.46 4.41 4.76
N ALA A 34 -16.78 3.67 3.70
CA ALA A 34 -16.08 3.79 2.41
C ALA A 34 -16.27 5.17 1.77
N ASN A 35 -17.42 5.80 2.03
CA ASN A 35 -17.78 7.14 1.57
C ASN A 35 -17.39 8.24 2.57
N HIS A 36 -16.80 7.87 3.71
CA HIS A 36 -16.26 8.83 4.68
C HIS A 36 -14.88 9.31 4.23
N LYS A 37 -14.62 10.62 4.33
CA LYS A 37 -13.31 11.20 4.04
C LYS A 37 -12.48 11.18 5.31
N PHE A 38 -11.49 10.31 5.35
CA PHE A 38 -10.54 10.26 6.45
C PHE A 38 -9.50 11.36 6.32
N THR A 39 -9.04 11.81 7.48
CA THR A 39 -7.91 12.73 7.61
C THR A 39 -6.60 11.98 7.40
N TYR A 40 -5.72 12.53 6.57
CA TYR A 40 -4.37 12.04 6.35
C TYR A 40 -3.35 13.13 6.69
N GLN A 41 -2.35 12.76 7.49
CA GLN A 41 -1.26 13.65 7.87
C GLN A 41 0.08 13.06 7.43
N ALA A 42 0.92 13.92 6.84
CA ALA A 42 2.27 13.52 6.47
C ALA A 42 3.12 13.30 7.73
N PRO A 43 4.07 12.35 7.72
CA PRO A 43 4.97 12.17 8.85
C PRO A 43 5.90 13.39 8.96
N SER A 44 6.31 13.72 10.19
CA SER A 44 7.13 14.92 10.48
C SER A 44 8.42 15.00 9.64
N SER A 45 8.97 13.84 9.26
CA SER A 45 10.16 13.73 8.38
C SER A 45 9.96 14.29 6.97
N LYS A 46 8.72 14.60 6.56
CA LYS A 46 8.42 15.20 5.26
C LYS A 46 8.49 16.72 5.27
N ASN A 47 8.69 17.37 6.42
CA ASN A 47 8.73 18.83 6.57
C ASN A 47 7.58 19.54 5.85
N VAL A 48 6.38 18.94 5.89
CA VAL A 48 5.16 19.47 5.27
C VAL A 48 4.01 19.26 6.25
N ASP A 49 3.47 20.35 6.79
CA ASP A 49 2.38 20.34 7.76
C ASP A 49 1.01 20.42 7.06
N LYS A 50 0.81 19.57 6.07
CA LYS A 50 -0.45 19.56 5.29
C LYS A 50 -1.30 18.38 5.68
N GLU A 51 -2.42 18.69 6.33
CA GLU A 51 -3.53 17.79 6.50
C GLU A 51 -4.37 17.74 5.22
N ILE A 52 -4.76 16.53 4.80
CA ILE A 52 -5.66 16.34 3.65
C ILE A 52 -6.76 15.37 4.02
N GLN A 53 -7.97 15.59 3.50
CA GLN A 53 -9.08 14.65 3.64
C GLN A 53 -9.27 13.87 2.34
N ARG A 54 -9.34 12.54 2.43
CA ARG A 54 -9.44 11.64 1.28
C ARG A 54 -10.40 10.48 1.56
N LEU A 55 -11.12 10.06 0.52
CA LEU A 55 -11.86 8.80 0.55
C LEU A 55 -10.87 7.63 0.45
N THR A 56 -11.17 6.55 1.16
CA THR A 56 -10.44 5.29 1.03
C THR A 56 -10.67 4.65 -0.34
N PHE A 57 -11.92 4.69 -0.83
CA PHE A 57 -12.30 4.18 -2.15
C PHE A 57 -12.89 5.29 -3.01
N PHE A 58 -12.63 5.26 -4.31
CA PHE A 58 -13.19 6.20 -5.27
C PHE A 58 -13.52 5.51 -6.59
N ASN A 59 -14.44 6.08 -7.37
CA ASN A 59 -14.75 5.56 -8.70
C ASN A 59 -13.62 5.90 -9.68
N TYR A 60 -13.07 4.87 -10.31
CA TYR A 60 -12.12 4.95 -11.41
C TYR A 60 -12.63 4.09 -12.58
N ASN A 61 -13.16 4.72 -13.62
CA ASN A 61 -13.73 4.04 -14.80
C ASN A 61 -14.80 2.99 -14.44
N ASN A 62 -15.73 3.35 -13.55
CA ASN A 62 -16.79 2.46 -13.04
C ASN A 62 -16.29 1.25 -12.24
N LYS A 63 -15.03 1.27 -11.80
CA LYS A 63 -14.42 0.31 -10.87
C LYS A 63 -13.88 1.02 -9.63
N PRO A 64 -13.68 0.33 -8.51
CA PRO A 64 -13.04 0.91 -7.34
C PRO A 64 -11.56 1.19 -7.60
N GLY A 65 -11.11 2.40 -7.27
CA GLY A 65 -9.73 2.73 -6.97
C GLY A 65 -9.55 2.91 -5.45
N VAL A 66 -8.33 2.75 -4.96
CA VAL A 66 -8.01 2.82 -3.53
C VAL A 66 -6.98 3.92 -3.22
N CYS A 67 -7.15 4.59 -2.09
CA CYS A 67 -6.18 5.51 -1.51
C CYS A 67 -6.09 5.23 -0.01
N PHE A 68 -5.14 4.36 0.37
CA PHE A 68 -4.98 3.92 1.74
C PHE A 68 -3.50 3.71 2.09
N ILE A 69 -3.13 4.12 3.29
CA ILE A 69 -1.89 3.74 3.97
C ILE A 69 -2.12 3.93 5.48
N ASP A 70 -1.95 2.86 6.24
CA ASP A 70 -2.22 2.79 7.68
C ASP A 70 -1.44 3.82 8.50
N GLN A 71 -0.18 4.10 8.11
CA GLN A 71 0.71 5.02 8.82
C GLN A 71 0.25 6.48 8.82
N PHE A 72 -0.53 6.90 7.81
CA PHE A 72 -0.86 8.32 7.61
C PHE A 72 -2.34 8.62 7.82
N VAL A 73 -3.20 7.62 7.97
CA VAL A 73 -4.64 7.82 8.18
C VAL A 73 -4.95 8.01 9.66
N TYR A 74 -5.76 9.01 9.98
CA TYR A 74 -6.12 9.39 11.35
C TYR A 74 -7.63 9.19 11.56
N PRO A 75 -8.06 8.11 12.24
CA PRO A 75 -9.45 7.96 12.65
C PRO A 75 -9.79 8.91 13.79
N GLU A 76 -10.97 9.54 13.71
CA GLU A 76 -11.49 10.45 14.74
C GLU A 76 -12.39 9.71 15.74
N THR A 77 -12.89 8.53 15.37
CA THR A 77 -13.75 7.69 16.21
C THR A 77 -13.22 6.27 16.36
N ILE A 78 -13.67 5.56 17.41
CA ILE A 78 -13.35 4.14 17.61
C ILE A 78 -13.91 3.27 16.47
N GLU A 79 -15.06 3.65 15.91
CA GLU A 79 -15.68 2.94 14.80
C GLU A 79 -14.81 3.04 13.53
N GLU A 80 -14.36 4.24 13.20
CA GLU A 80 -13.39 4.48 12.14
C GLU A 80 -12.09 3.71 12.35
N ALA A 81 -11.55 3.72 13.57
CA ALA A 81 -10.33 2.99 13.90
C ALA A 81 -10.49 1.48 13.69
N LYS A 82 -11.63 0.90 14.10
CA LYS A 82 -11.93 -0.52 13.86
C LYS A 82 -12.03 -0.83 12.37
N TYR A 83 -12.74 0.01 11.61
CA TYR A 83 -12.88 -0.15 10.16
C TYR A 83 -11.52 -0.13 9.44
N LEU A 84 -10.67 0.86 9.73
CA LEU A 84 -9.34 0.98 9.09
C LEU A 84 -8.39 -0.15 9.51
N ARG A 85 -8.45 -0.58 10.78
CA ARG A 85 -7.69 -1.74 11.26
C ARG A 85 -8.11 -3.01 10.53
N ASP A 86 -9.41 -3.28 10.46
CA ASP A 86 -9.95 -4.49 9.85
C ASP A 86 -9.72 -4.50 8.32
N LEU A 87 -9.80 -3.33 7.68
CA LEU A 87 -9.41 -3.09 6.29
C LEU A 87 -7.94 -3.48 6.07
N SER A 88 -7.03 -2.92 6.87
CA SER A 88 -5.60 -3.21 6.77
C SER A 88 -5.31 -4.69 6.99
N HIS A 89 -5.92 -5.29 8.02
CA HIS A 89 -5.76 -6.71 8.31
C HIS A 89 -6.27 -7.60 7.18
N SER A 90 -7.38 -7.24 6.54
CA SER A 90 -7.92 -7.98 5.40
C SER A 90 -6.98 -7.98 4.20
N MET A 91 -6.43 -6.82 3.83
CA MET A 91 -5.48 -6.73 2.70
C MET A 91 -4.17 -7.49 2.99
N GLU A 92 -3.65 -7.40 4.22
CA GLU A 92 -2.39 -8.04 4.60
C GLU A 92 -2.48 -9.57 4.66
N ASN A 93 -3.65 -10.13 4.94
CA ASN A 93 -3.88 -11.57 5.09
C ASN A 93 -4.64 -12.20 3.90
N ASP A 94 -4.91 -11.45 2.83
CA ASP A 94 -5.58 -12.02 1.67
C ASP A 94 -4.68 -13.06 0.98
N GLU A 95 -5.25 -14.21 0.63
CA GLU A 95 -4.52 -15.32 -0.01
C GLU A 95 -4.03 -14.97 -1.42
N SER A 96 -4.57 -13.92 -2.04
CA SER A 96 -4.19 -13.45 -3.37
C SER A 96 -3.02 -12.46 -3.34
N VAL A 97 -2.49 -12.14 -2.16
CA VAL A 97 -1.25 -11.36 -2.07
C VAL A 97 -0.11 -12.17 -2.66
N ILE A 98 0.52 -11.62 -3.69
CA ILE A 98 1.69 -12.23 -4.33
C ILE A 98 2.97 -11.72 -3.70
N GLU A 99 3.92 -12.62 -3.48
CA GLU A 99 5.30 -12.30 -3.12
C GLU A 99 6.14 -12.37 -4.39
N LEU A 100 6.47 -11.20 -4.92
CA LEU A 100 7.27 -11.07 -6.13
C LEU A 100 8.76 -10.97 -5.75
N GLU A 101 9.51 -12.00 -6.12
CA GLU A 101 10.96 -11.93 -6.18
C GLU A 101 11.38 -10.93 -7.25
N LEU A 102 12.26 -10.00 -6.89
CA LEU A 102 12.75 -8.94 -7.79
C LEU A 102 14.28 -9.04 -7.89
N PRO A 103 14.80 -9.68 -8.96
CA PRO A 103 16.23 -9.80 -9.23
C PRO A 103 16.94 -8.44 -9.34
N VAL A 104 18.25 -8.43 -9.10
CA VAL A 104 19.08 -7.23 -9.31
C VAL A 104 19.02 -6.81 -10.79
N GLY A 105 18.78 -5.52 -11.04
CA GLY A 105 18.58 -4.96 -12.37
C GLY A 105 17.11 -4.83 -12.77
N ASP A 106 16.19 -5.51 -12.07
CA ASP A 106 14.78 -5.50 -12.42
C ASP A 106 14.01 -4.36 -11.73
N LEU A 107 12.97 -3.89 -12.41
CA LEU A 107 12.08 -2.82 -11.99
C LEU A 107 10.63 -3.29 -12.03
N VAL A 108 9.95 -3.24 -10.88
CA VAL A 108 8.49 -3.36 -10.83
C VAL A 108 7.82 -1.99 -11.02
N VAL A 109 6.87 -1.91 -11.95
CA VAL A 109 6.03 -0.72 -12.20
C VAL A 109 4.57 -1.14 -12.03
N VAL A 110 3.84 -0.44 -11.16
CA VAL A 110 2.43 -0.74 -10.88
C VAL A 110 1.57 0.52 -11.00
N ASN A 111 0.29 0.34 -11.36
CA ASN A 111 -0.68 1.42 -11.30
C ASN A 111 -1.20 1.57 -9.86
N ASN A 112 -0.77 2.63 -9.18
CA ASN A 112 -1.08 2.89 -7.77
C ASN A 112 -2.56 3.24 -7.49
N ILE A 113 -3.44 3.17 -8.49
CA ILE A 113 -4.89 3.32 -8.30
C ILE A 113 -5.53 2.01 -7.84
N PHE A 114 -5.05 0.87 -8.33
CA PHE A 114 -5.68 -0.44 -8.12
C PHE A 114 -4.68 -1.57 -7.82
N TRP A 115 -3.40 -1.25 -7.68
CA TRP A 115 -2.39 -2.11 -7.09
C TRP A 115 -1.97 -1.57 -5.72
N LEU A 116 -2.12 -2.39 -4.70
CA LEU A 116 -1.47 -2.21 -3.42
C LEU A 116 -0.09 -2.84 -3.47
N HIS A 117 0.84 -2.27 -2.72
CA HIS A 117 2.19 -2.81 -2.61
C HIS A 117 2.74 -2.64 -1.21
N GLY A 118 3.47 -3.66 -0.76
CA GLY A 118 4.18 -3.72 0.50
C GLY A 118 5.50 -4.47 0.32
N ARG A 119 6.09 -4.90 1.43
CA ARG A 119 7.31 -5.70 1.45
C ARG A 119 7.21 -6.74 2.54
N ALA A 120 7.60 -7.97 2.23
CA ALA A 120 7.73 -9.03 3.23
C ALA A 120 8.84 -8.69 4.26
N ALA A 121 8.83 -9.44 5.36
CA ALA A 121 9.95 -9.46 6.28
C ALA A 121 11.18 -10.12 5.63
N PHE A 122 12.36 -9.84 6.15
CA PHE A 122 13.60 -10.50 5.73
C PHE A 122 14.48 -10.78 6.94
N ASP A 123 15.35 -11.78 6.81
CA ASP A 123 16.22 -12.21 7.90
C ASP A 123 17.23 -11.13 8.28
N VAL A 124 17.50 -10.99 9.57
CA VAL A 124 18.59 -10.16 10.06
C VAL A 124 19.93 -10.80 9.68
N ASN A 125 20.78 -10.07 8.97
CA ASN A 125 22.14 -10.52 8.64
C ASN A 125 23.12 -9.33 8.77
N PRO A 126 24.23 -9.47 9.56
CA PRO A 126 25.22 -8.40 9.73
C PRO A 126 25.89 -7.91 8.45
N ASN A 127 25.93 -8.77 7.41
CA ASN A 127 26.52 -8.47 6.12
C ASN A 127 25.45 -8.20 5.04
N LEU A 128 24.21 -7.90 5.45
CA LEU A 128 23.13 -7.59 4.51
C LEU A 128 23.37 -6.23 3.85
N ASN A 129 23.33 -6.22 2.52
CA ASN A 129 23.31 -5.01 1.72
C ASN A 129 22.18 -5.10 0.68
N ARG A 130 21.27 -4.13 0.70
CA ARG A 130 20.15 -4.05 -0.24
C ARG A 130 19.93 -2.60 -0.64
N GLU A 131 20.07 -2.32 -1.93
CA GLU A 131 19.85 -0.98 -2.49
C GLU A 131 18.64 -0.98 -3.41
N LEU A 132 17.77 0.02 -3.22
CA LEU A 132 16.52 0.18 -3.97
C LEU A 132 16.42 1.58 -4.54
N LEU A 133 15.94 1.67 -5.79
CA LEU A 133 15.55 2.93 -6.41
C LEU A 133 14.02 2.99 -6.54
N ARG A 134 13.41 4.13 -6.18
CA ARG A 134 11.97 4.34 -6.38
C ARG A 134 11.70 5.62 -7.15
N GLN A 135 10.74 5.53 -8.07
CA GLN A 135 10.14 6.67 -8.75
C GLN A 135 8.63 6.58 -8.58
N ARG A 136 7.98 7.74 -8.42
CA ARG A 136 6.53 7.90 -8.31
C ARG A 136 6.13 9.09 -9.16
N GLY A 137 5.01 9.00 -9.86
CA GLY A 137 4.58 10.05 -10.79
C GLY A 137 3.10 9.97 -11.09
N ARG A 138 2.70 10.66 -12.14
CA ARG A 138 1.35 10.62 -12.72
C ARG A 138 1.46 10.29 -14.20
N PHE A 139 0.43 9.65 -14.76
CA PHE A 139 0.29 9.60 -16.21
C PHE A 139 0.08 11.01 -16.76
N ASN A 140 0.76 11.34 -17.86
CA ASN A 140 0.48 12.54 -18.63
C ASN A 140 -0.41 12.11 -19.81
N GLN A 141 -1.63 12.62 -19.85
CA GLN A 141 -2.58 12.39 -20.95
C GLN A 141 -2.46 13.51 -21.97
#